data_AF-A0A401LT25-F1
#
_entry.id   AF-A0A401LT25-F1
#
_cell.length_a   1.000
_cell.length_b   1.000
_cell.length_c   1.000
_cell.angle_alpha   90.00
_cell.angle_beta   90.00
_cell.angle_gamma   90.00
#
_symmetry.space_group_name_H-M   'P 1'
#
loop_
_entity.id
_entity.type
_entity.pdbx_description
1 polymer ?
#
loop_
_entity_poly.entity_id
_entity_poly.type
_entity_poly.pdbx_seq_one_letter_code
_entity_poly.pdbx_strand_id
1 'polypeptide(L)'
;MKRKVLLSILCTILSLSATAQTKIIAHRGFWETENSAQNSLSSLYKANEIGCYGSEFDVWRTQDGVLVVHHDSEINSTTIEQSPYEKIKNCKLSNGEVLPTLEQYLVHAKNCPELQLILEIKTKKSAPEWIKVLVDEIVKTVEKHKLANRTDYIAFSKEVCQELVRIRPSAKVYYLNGDASPAQLKEWGMTGADYYFTGFTNNLNLVNDMHNQGLQVNVWTVDDPVMMKRLIGMGVDYITTDKPLLLKQMIKEYADKYTPIDYPQVDLSTFKKDKKGYITIFDGTSFNGWRSYASETLADKWVLDDGAMKFDSKKQGKGGEIIFAHRFKNFELELEWKISEGGNSGIMYMIQEIPGQFAVASSPEYQLLDNENHPDAKAGKDGNRKAGSLYDMIPANPQNAKPFGEWNKTRIVVNNGQVTHYQNGEKVVEYTVGTPEWIKMLDNSKFSVTGWTDAYYLMSNFGGIKREGYIGFQDHGNDVWLRNIKIKVLD
;
A
#
# COMPACT_ATOMS: atom_id res chain seq x y z
N MET A 1 55.40 28.45 9.89
CA MET A 1 54.23 28.63 9.01
C MET A 1 53.77 27.27 8.50
N LYS A 2 52.44 27.05 8.42
CA LYS A 2 51.70 25.85 7.94
C LYS A 2 51.20 24.87 9.03
N ARG A 3 50.09 25.26 9.67
CA ARG A 3 49.10 24.34 10.28
C ARG A 3 48.45 23.53 9.14
N LYS A 4 48.44 22.21 9.25
CA LYS A 4 47.59 21.33 8.43
C LYS A 4 46.20 21.31 9.07
N VAL A 5 45.23 21.91 8.40
CA VAL A 5 43.81 21.77 8.73
C VAL A 5 43.32 20.49 8.06
N LEU A 6 42.90 19.51 8.85
CA LEU A 6 42.22 18.32 8.37
C LEU A 6 40.75 18.72 8.13
N LEU A 7 40.34 18.83 6.87
CA LEU A 7 38.94 19.02 6.51
C LEU A 7 38.27 17.62 6.52
N SER A 8 37.55 17.30 7.59
CA SER A 8 36.63 16.17 7.62
C SER A 8 35.39 16.52 6.79
N ILE A 9 35.29 16.00 5.58
CA ILE A 9 34.09 16.10 4.76
C ILE A 9 33.06 15.13 5.36
N LEU A 10 32.12 15.68 6.14
CA LEU A 10 30.94 14.96 6.57
C LEU A 10 29.98 14.90 5.37
N CYS A 11 30.04 13.83 4.59
CA CYS A 11 29.01 13.53 3.58
C CYS A 11 27.74 13.09 4.31
N THR A 12 26.87 14.04 4.65
CA THR A 12 25.47 13.74 4.97
C THR A 12 24.80 13.26 3.68
N ILE A 13 24.75 11.94 3.49
CA ILE A 13 23.86 11.33 2.51
C ILE A 13 22.45 11.53 3.06
N LEU A 14 21.79 12.62 2.64
CA LEU A 14 20.34 12.73 2.70
C LEU A 14 19.79 11.68 1.74
N SER A 15 19.59 10.47 2.24
CA SER A 15 18.76 9.47 1.56
C SER A 15 17.33 9.96 1.63
N LEU A 16 16.94 10.86 0.71
CA LEU A 16 15.54 10.98 0.33
C LEU A 16 15.17 9.61 -0.25
N SER A 17 14.58 8.74 0.57
CA SER A 17 13.84 7.60 0.05
C SER A 17 12.60 8.17 -0.62
N ALA A 18 12.76 8.65 -1.85
CA ALA A 18 11.65 8.92 -2.73
C ALA A 18 11.02 7.55 -3.00
N THR A 19 9.96 7.23 -2.26
CA THR A 19 9.03 6.17 -2.65
C THR A 19 8.59 6.51 -4.07
N ALA A 20 8.90 5.64 -5.04
CA ALA A 20 8.52 5.89 -6.42
C ALA A 20 7.00 6.07 -6.48
N GLN A 21 6.55 7.20 -7.01
CA GLN A 21 5.14 7.49 -7.17
C GLN A 21 4.50 6.51 -8.15
N THR A 22 3.33 5.97 -7.79
CA THR A 22 2.52 5.11 -8.67
C THR A 22 2.32 5.77 -10.03
N LYS A 23 2.54 5.02 -11.11
CA LYS A 23 2.47 5.48 -12.49
C LYS A 23 1.14 5.10 -13.14
N ILE A 24 0.72 5.92 -14.11
CA ILE A 24 -0.58 5.81 -14.77
C ILE A 24 -0.43 5.06 -16.09
N ILE A 25 -1.16 3.97 -16.26
CA ILE A 25 -1.34 3.29 -17.54
C ILE A 25 -2.79 3.53 -18.00
N ALA A 26 -2.96 4.11 -19.19
CA ALA A 26 -4.30 4.27 -19.77
C ALA A 26 -4.71 2.95 -20.44
N HIS A 27 -5.72 2.28 -19.87
CA HIS A 27 -6.27 1.03 -20.38
C HIS A 27 -6.90 1.26 -21.76
N ARG A 28 -6.40 0.58 -22.79
CA ARG A 28 -6.81 0.73 -24.21
C ARG A 28 -6.59 2.14 -24.76
N GLY A 29 -5.63 2.86 -24.19
CA GLY A 29 -5.40 4.31 -24.36
C GLY A 29 -6.44 5.16 -23.64
N PHE A 30 -6.35 6.50 -23.73
CA PHE A 30 -7.34 7.37 -23.10
C PHE A 30 -8.61 7.46 -23.96
N TRP A 31 -9.51 6.48 -23.81
CA TRP A 31 -10.69 6.31 -24.65
C TRP A 31 -11.97 6.92 -24.06
N GLU A 32 -12.07 7.05 -22.74
CA GLU A 32 -13.23 7.66 -22.06
C GLU A 32 -13.18 9.20 -22.16
N THR A 33 -13.17 9.70 -23.40
CA THR A 33 -13.08 11.14 -23.74
C THR A 33 -13.55 11.41 -25.16
N GLU A 34 -13.95 12.65 -25.45
CA GLU A 34 -14.60 13.05 -26.70
C GLU A 34 -13.75 12.71 -27.94
N ASN A 35 -14.33 12.16 -29.01
CA ASN A 35 -13.63 11.77 -30.25
C ASN A 35 -12.53 10.71 -30.03
N SER A 36 -12.74 9.77 -29.11
CA SER A 36 -11.82 8.66 -28.83
C SER A 36 -12.55 7.32 -28.86
N ALA A 37 -11.81 6.23 -28.98
CA ALA A 37 -12.33 4.87 -28.87
C ALA A 37 -11.28 3.95 -28.23
N GLN A 38 -11.72 2.84 -27.62
CA GLN A 38 -10.80 1.83 -27.10
C GLN A 38 -9.91 1.33 -28.23
N ASN A 39 -8.62 1.12 -27.94
CA ASN A 39 -7.65 0.55 -28.89
C ASN A 39 -7.51 1.37 -30.20
N SER A 40 -7.85 2.66 -30.18
CA SER A 40 -7.76 3.57 -31.33
C SER A 40 -6.44 4.34 -31.38
N LEU A 41 -6.13 4.94 -32.53
CA LEU A 41 -4.99 5.86 -32.64
C LEU A 41 -5.28 7.15 -31.85
N SER A 42 -6.54 7.59 -31.80
CA SER A 42 -6.94 8.75 -31.00
C SER A 42 -6.70 8.53 -29.50
N SER A 43 -7.00 7.34 -28.96
CA SER A 43 -6.80 7.07 -27.53
C SER A 43 -5.32 7.02 -27.15
N LEU A 44 -4.45 6.55 -28.06
CA LEU A 44 -2.99 6.61 -27.91
C LEU A 44 -2.48 8.04 -27.80
N TYR A 45 -2.87 8.92 -28.73
CA TYR A 45 -2.44 10.32 -28.72
C TYR A 45 -2.93 11.04 -27.46
N LYS A 46 -4.17 10.78 -27.05
CA LYS A 46 -4.73 11.41 -25.85
C LYS A 46 -4.09 10.95 -24.56
N ALA A 47 -3.69 9.67 -24.46
CA ALA A 47 -2.90 9.19 -23.33
C ALA A 47 -1.54 9.93 -23.23
N ASN A 48 -0.92 10.21 -24.37
CA ASN A 48 0.33 10.98 -24.44
C ASN A 48 0.10 12.45 -24.02
N GLU A 49 -0.95 13.10 -24.53
CA GLU A 49 -1.28 14.50 -24.23
C GLU A 49 -1.47 14.76 -22.73
N ILE A 50 -2.08 13.82 -22.00
CA ILE A 50 -2.30 13.98 -20.55
C ILE A 50 -1.10 13.52 -19.70
N GLY A 51 -0.04 13.02 -20.34
CA GLY A 51 1.21 12.60 -19.70
C GLY A 51 1.08 11.30 -18.90
N CYS A 52 0.36 10.30 -19.41
CA CYS A 52 0.41 8.95 -18.85
C CYS A 52 1.83 8.37 -18.94
N TYR A 53 2.17 7.42 -18.07
CA TYR A 53 3.42 6.66 -18.21
C TYR A 53 3.31 5.67 -19.38
N GLY A 54 2.17 5.00 -19.50
CA GLY A 54 1.93 4.02 -20.55
C GLY A 54 0.53 4.11 -21.15
N SER A 55 0.41 3.59 -22.37
CA SER A 55 -0.87 3.29 -23.01
C SER A 55 -0.93 1.81 -23.25
N GLU A 56 -1.92 1.16 -22.66
CA GLU A 56 -2.21 -0.25 -22.88
C GLU A 56 -3.03 -0.43 -24.17
N PHE A 57 -2.80 -1.54 -24.86
CA PHE A 57 -3.58 -1.95 -26.03
C PHE A 57 -3.44 -3.46 -26.29
N ASP A 58 -4.49 -4.01 -26.90
CA ASP A 58 -4.65 -5.45 -27.12
C ASP A 58 -4.30 -5.85 -28.55
N VAL A 59 -3.53 -6.93 -28.74
CA VAL A 59 -3.14 -7.42 -30.06
C VAL A 59 -3.65 -8.84 -30.30
N TRP A 60 -4.39 -9.00 -31.40
CA TRP A 60 -4.77 -10.30 -31.96
C TRP A 60 -4.07 -10.56 -33.28
N ARG A 61 -3.91 -11.85 -33.63
CA ARG A 61 -3.45 -12.31 -34.93
C ARG A 61 -4.60 -12.91 -35.73
N THR A 62 -4.81 -12.46 -36.96
CA THR A 62 -5.78 -13.07 -37.89
C THR A 62 -5.35 -14.46 -38.34
N GLN A 63 -6.24 -15.19 -39.02
CA GLN A 63 -5.92 -16.49 -39.59
C GLN A 63 -4.73 -16.43 -40.56
N ASP A 64 -4.67 -15.38 -41.38
CA ASP A 64 -3.65 -15.12 -42.41
C ASP A 64 -2.42 -14.34 -41.90
N GLY A 65 -2.32 -14.08 -40.59
CA GLY A 65 -1.10 -13.55 -39.96
C GLY A 65 -0.98 -12.02 -39.92
N VAL A 66 -2.09 -11.29 -40.09
CA VAL A 66 -2.12 -9.85 -39.84
C VAL A 66 -2.39 -9.61 -38.36
N LEU A 67 -1.56 -8.77 -37.74
CA LEU A 67 -1.70 -8.35 -36.35
C LEU A 67 -2.61 -7.11 -36.27
N VAL A 68 -3.69 -7.18 -35.51
CA VAL A 68 -4.69 -6.12 -35.35
C VAL A 68 -4.84 -5.70 -33.90
N VAL A 69 -5.18 -4.44 -33.67
CA VAL A 69 -5.31 -3.84 -32.34
C VAL A 69 -6.79 -3.76 -31.95
N HIS A 70 -7.23 -4.64 -31.05
CA HIS A 70 -8.62 -4.76 -30.61
C HIS A 70 -8.74 -5.63 -29.35
N HIS A 71 -9.65 -5.33 -28.44
CA HIS A 71 -9.75 -6.07 -27.18
C HIS A 71 -10.38 -7.45 -27.35
N ASP A 72 -11.60 -7.50 -27.90
CA ASP A 72 -12.38 -8.72 -27.95
C ASP A 72 -11.86 -9.68 -29.02
N SER A 73 -12.08 -10.98 -28.83
CA SER A 73 -11.73 -11.98 -29.85
C SER A 73 -12.56 -11.87 -31.14
N GLU A 74 -13.58 -11.03 -31.12
CA GLU A 74 -14.55 -10.84 -32.19
C GLU A 74 -14.75 -9.35 -32.49
N ILE A 75 -14.94 -9.04 -33.76
CA ILE A 75 -15.37 -7.71 -34.22
C ILE A 75 -16.47 -7.90 -35.28
N ASN A 76 -17.59 -7.22 -35.14
CA ASN A 76 -18.78 -7.40 -35.99
C ASN A 76 -19.15 -8.89 -36.21
N SER A 77 -19.21 -9.66 -35.12
CA SER A 77 -19.48 -11.10 -35.11
C SER A 77 -18.48 -11.96 -35.90
N THR A 78 -17.30 -11.43 -36.22
CA THR A 78 -16.23 -12.15 -36.89
C THR A 78 -15.12 -12.47 -35.90
N THR A 79 -14.87 -13.76 -35.66
CA THR A 79 -13.75 -14.21 -34.81
C THR A 79 -12.41 -13.95 -35.50
N ILE A 80 -11.57 -13.14 -34.88
CA ILE A 80 -10.33 -12.61 -35.47
C ILE A 80 -9.34 -13.75 -35.79
N GLU A 81 -9.01 -14.59 -34.80
CA GLU A 81 -8.02 -15.69 -34.98
C GLU A 81 -8.44 -16.81 -35.95
N GLN A 82 -9.68 -16.76 -36.43
CA GLN A 82 -10.29 -17.75 -37.34
C GLN A 82 -10.67 -17.16 -38.70
N SER A 83 -10.41 -15.87 -38.93
CA SER A 83 -10.80 -15.17 -40.16
C SER A 83 -9.60 -14.49 -40.81
N PRO A 84 -9.56 -14.40 -42.15
CA PRO A 84 -8.55 -13.59 -42.84
C PRO A 84 -8.83 -12.10 -42.62
N TYR A 85 -7.77 -11.28 -42.63
CA TYR A 85 -7.83 -9.84 -42.38
C TYR A 85 -8.80 -9.11 -43.31
N GLU A 86 -8.91 -9.56 -44.57
CA GLU A 86 -9.81 -8.99 -45.57
C GLU A 86 -11.27 -8.88 -45.08
N LYS A 87 -11.73 -9.78 -44.20
CA LYS A 87 -13.09 -9.74 -43.64
C LYS A 87 -13.30 -8.61 -42.63
N ILE A 88 -12.24 -8.17 -41.95
CA ILE A 88 -12.32 -7.23 -40.83
C ILE A 88 -11.61 -5.89 -41.09
N LYS A 89 -10.84 -5.78 -42.19
CA LYS A 89 -10.00 -4.61 -42.49
C LYS A 89 -10.73 -3.26 -42.57
N ASN A 90 -12.04 -3.29 -42.84
CA ASN A 90 -12.89 -2.10 -42.95
C ASN A 90 -13.84 -1.93 -41.76
N CYS A 91 -13.74 -2.81 -40.74
CA CYS A 91 -14.49 -2.64 -39.51
C CYS A 91 -14.09 -1.31 -38.85
N LYS A 92 -15.08 -0.62 -38.29
CA LYS A 92 -14.88 0.67 -37.63
C LYS A 92 -14.98 0.52 -36.12
N LEU A 93 -14.14 1.25 -35.41
CA LEU A 93 -14.24 1.49 -33.98
C LEU A 93 -15.39 2.47 -33.70
N SER A 94 -15.74 2.65 -32.42
CA SER A 94 -16.86 3.49 -32.00
C SER A 94 -16.72 4.97 -32.40
N ASN A 95 -15.49 5.47 -32.56
CA ASN A 95 -15.22 6.84 -33.04
C ASN A 95 -15.13 6.95 -34.58
N GLY A 96 -15.37 5.85 -35.31
CA GLY A 96 -15.33 5.81 -36.77
C GLY A 96 -13.96 5.55 -37.39
N GLU A 97 -12.89 5.45 -36.58
CA GLU A 97 -11.58 4.96 -37.06
C GLU A 97 -11.71 3.54 -37.60
N VAL A 98 -10.93 3.22 -38.63
CA VAL A 98 -10.81 1.85 -39.14
C VAL A 98 -9.95 1.04 -38.17
N LEU A 99 -10.29 -0.23 -37.97
CA LEU A 99 -9.54 -1.20 -37.17
C LEU A 99 -8.01 -1.08 -37.42
N PRO A 100 -7.21 -0.63 -36.44
CA PRO A 100 -5.78 -0.47 -36.64
C PRO A 100 -5.08 -1.84 -36.74
N THR A 101 -4.13 -1.94 -37.65
CA THR A 101 -3.09 -2.98 -37.58
C THR A 101 -2.03 -2.60 -36.54
N LEU A 102 -1.31 -3.57 -35.99
CA LEU A 102 -0.19 -3.30 -35.09
C LEU A 102 0.86 -2.41 -35.78
N GLU A 103 1.14 -2.64 -37.06
CA GLU A 103 2.09 -1.82 -37.82
C GLU A 103 1.66 -0.35 -37.88
N GLN A 104 0.38 -0.07 -38.17
CA GLN A 104 -0.16 1.30 -38.12
C GLN A 104 -0.08 1.91 -36.72
N TYR A 105 -0.46 1.15 -35.69
CA TYR A 105 -0.41 1.62 -34.30
C TYR A 105 1.02 1.99 -33.88
N LEU A 106 2.00 1.16 -34.21
CA LEU A 106 3.42 1.40 -33.92
C LEU A 106 4.02 2.56 -34.73
N VAL A 107 3.53 2.85 -35.93
CA VAL A 107 3.93 4.08 -36.66
C VAL A 107 3.49 5.31 -35.86
N HIS A 108 2.25 5.32 -35.36
CA HIS A 108 1.72 6.43 -34.59
C HIS A 108 2.38 6.55 -33.20
N ALA A 109 2.69 5.43 -32.55
CA ALA A 109 3.39 5.41 -31.26
C ALA A 109 4.78 6.10 -31.28
N LYS A 110 5.43 6.19 -32.44
CA LYS A 110 6.69 6.96 -32.60
C LYS A 110 6.50 8.45 -32.35
N ASN A 111 5.29 8.97 -32.60
CA ASN A 111 4.93 10.37 -32.37
C ASN A 111 4.53 10.64 -30.92
N CYS A 112 4.47 9.60 -30.07
CA CYS A 112 4.20 9.70 -28.64
C CYS A 112 5.43 9.25 -27.83
N PRO A 113 6.59 9.94 -27.91
CA PRO A 113 7.88 9.42 -27.44
C PRO A 113 7.94 9.15 -25.94
N GLU A 114 7.12 9.84 -25.15
CA GLU A 114 7.08 9.73 -23.69
C GLU A 114 6.29 8.51 -23.20
N LEU A 115 5.42 7.94 -24.03
CA LEU A 115 4.64 6.75 -23.67
C LEU A 115 5.47 5.47 -23.75
N GLN A 116 5.36 4.67 -22.70
CA GLN A 116 5.55 3.22 -22.79
C GLN A 116 4.34 2.57 -23.46
N LEU A 117 4.61 1.55 -24.27
CA LEU A 117 3.61 0.73 -24.94
C LEU A 117 3.40 -0.52 -24.09
N ILE A 118 2.20 -0.67 -23.53
CA ILE A 118 1.85 -1.84 -22.72
C ILE A 118 1.04 -2.76 -23.64
N LEU A 119 1.71 -3.74 -24.25
CA LEU A 119 1.13 -4.56 -25.32
C LEU A 119 0.58 -5.86 -24.72
N GLU A 120 -0.75 -6.01 -24.68
CA GLU A 120 -1.39 -7.28 -24.33
C GLU A 120 -1.42 -8.23 -25.53
N ILE A 121 -0.78 -9.39 -25.41
CA ILE A 121 -0.88 -10.44 -26.43
C ILE A 121 -2.11 -11.29 -26.15
N LYS A 122 -3.10 -11.22 -27.05
CA LYS A 122 -4.34 -11.98 -26.96
C LYS A 122 -4.27 -13.26 -27.79
N THR A 123 -4.72 -14.37 -27.22
CA THR A 123 -4.99 -15.60 -27.98
C THR A 123 -5.94 -16.50 -27.22
N LYS A 124 -6.81 -17.23 -27.94
CA LYS A 124 -7.59 -18.35 -27.39
C LYS A 124 -6.92 -19.70 -27.67
N LYS A 125 -5.84 -19.73 -28.45
CA LYS A 125 -5.14 -20.95 -28.85
C LYS A 125 -3.96 -21.21 -27.92
N SER A 126 -3.81 -22.46 -27.49
CA SER A 126 -2.74 -22.91 -26.58
C SER A 126 -1.70 -23.82 -27.25
N ALA A 127 -1.83 -24.11 -28.54
CA ALA A 127 -0.88 -24.95 -29.25
C ALA A 127 0.54 -24.31 -29.24
N PRO A 128 1.59 -25.04 -28.83
CA PRO A 128 2.94 -24.47 -28.71
C PRO A 128 3.47 -23.84 -30.01
N GLU A 129 3.22 -24.47 -31.16
CA GLU A 129 3.63 -23.94 -32.47
C GLU A 129 2.92 -22.64 -32.81
N TRP A 130 1.65 -22.51 -32.43
CA TRP A 130 0.90 -21.27 -32.61
C TRP A 130 1.46 -20.14 -31.75
N ILE A 131 1.71 -20.41 -30.47
CA ILE A 131 2.26 -19.42 -29.54
C ILE A 131 3.63 -18.91 -30.01
N LYS A 132 4.51 -19.81 -30.45
CA LYS A 132 5.83 -19.44 -31.00
C LYS A 132 5.71 -18.50 -32.18
N VAL A 133 4.82 -18.81 -33.14
CA VAL A 133 4.61 -17.97 -34.32
C VAL A 133 4.00 -16.63 -33.95
N LEU A 134 2.97 -16.62 -33.09
CA LEU A 134 2.32 -15.40 -32.62
C LEU A 134 3.31 -14.43 -31.94
N VAL A 135 4.08 -14.95 -30.99
CA VAL A 135 5.04 -14.14 -30.22
C VAL A 135 6.17 -13.64 -31.11
N ASP A 136 6.72 -14.49 -31.99
CA ASP A 136 7.77 -14.11 -32.94
C ASP A 136 7.32 -13.01 -33.92
N GLU A 137 6.11 -13.12 -34.48
CA GLU A 137 5.56 -12.11 -35.38
C GLU A 137 5.35 -10.76 -34.67
N ILE A 138 4.82 -10.76 -33.44
CA ILE A 138 4.64 -9.53 -32.65
C ILE A 138 5.98 -8.89 -32.32
N VAL A 139 6.94 -9.65 -31.80
CA VAL A 139 8.27 -9.13 -31.44
C VAL A 139 8.99 -8.58 -32.66
N LYS A 140 8.99 -9.31 -33.79
CA LYS A 140 9.57 -8.82 -35.06
C LYS A 140 8.92 -7.52 -35.54
N THR A 141 7.61 -7.40 -35.39
CA THR A 141 6.88 -6.17 -35.76
C THR A 141 7.31 -5.00 -34.88
N VAL A 142 7.41 -5.19 -33.56
CA VAL A 142 7.90 -4.16 -32.63
C VAL A 142 9.36 -3.76 -32.92
N GLU A 143 10.24 -4.74 -33.17
CA GLU A 143 11.66 -4.52 -33.49
C GLU A 143 11.87 -3.81 -34.83
N LYS A 144 11.11 -4.20 -35.88
CA LYS A 144 11.07 -3.51 -37.18
C LYS A 144 10.78 -2.02 -37.00
N HIS A 145 9.93 -1.67 -36.04
CA HIS A 145 9.58 -0.28 -35.73
C HIS A 145 10.53 0.40 -34.75
N LYS A 146 11.58 -0.28 -34.26
CA LYS A 146 12.56 0.23 -33.29
C LYS A 146 11.93 0.69 -31.97
N LEU A 147 10.87 0.00 -31.53
CA LEU A 147 10.13 0.32 -30.30
C LEU A 147 10.37 -0.68 -29.17
N ALA A 148 11.24 -1.68 -29.35
CA ALA A 148 11.48 -2.74 -28.37
C ALA A 148 11.85 -2.24 -26.96
N ASN A 149 12.59 -1.14 -26.83
CA ASN A 149 12.97 -0.56 -25.52
C ASN A 149 11.84 0.26 -24.86
N ARG A 150 10.73 0.45 -25.56
CA ARG A 150 9.54 1.19 -25.12
C ARG A 150 8.30 0.30 -25.08
N THR A 151 8.46 -1.02 -25.18
CA THR A 151 7.36 -1.97 -25.18
C THR A 151 7.54 -2.93 -24.03
N ASP A 152 6.61 -2.84 -23.09
CA ASP A 152 6.41 -3.77 -22.00
C ASP A 152 5.27 -4.73 -22.45
N TYR A 153 5.40 -6.03 -22.22
CA TYR A 153 4.45 -7.04 -22.69
C TYR A 153 3.64 -7.62 -21.54
N ILE A 154 2.34 -7.83 -21.77
CA ILE A 154 1.43 -8.47 -20.81
C ILE A 154 0.64 -9.59 -21.49
N ALA A 155 0.31 -10.66 -20.76
CA ALA A 155 -0.57 -11.71 -21.27
C ALA A 155 -1.19 -12.56 -20.14
N PHE A 156 -2.39 -13.09 -20.38
CA PHE A 156 -3.02 -14.10 -19.52
C PHE A 156 -2.40 -15.49 -19.70
N SER A 157 -1.92 -15.82 -20.91
CA SER A 157 -1.26 -17.10 -21.15
C SER A 157 0.14 -17.09 -20.57
N LYS A 158 0.39 -18.02 -19.65
CA LYS A 158 1.72 -18.29 -19.10
C LYS A 158 2.70 -18.66 -20.22
N GLU A 159 2.26 -19.48 -21.17
CA GLU A 159 3.09 -19.97 -22.27
C GLU A 159 3.52 -18.82 -23.19
N VAL A 160 2.64 -17.85 -23.46
CA VAL A 160 2.99 -16.61 -24.18
C VAL A 160 4.04 -15.81 -23.42
N CYS A 161 3.86 -15.62 -22.11
CA CYS A 161 4.82 -14.91 -21.28
C CYS A 161 6.20 -15.62 -21.26
N GLN A 162 6.22 -16.94 -21.11
CA GLN A 162 7.46 -17.72 -21.10
C GLN A 162 8.17 -17.69 -22.47
N GLU A 163 7.42 -17.71 -23.56
CA GLU A 163 7.98 -17.58 -24.91
C GLU A 163 8.58 -16.19 -25.14
N LEU A 164 7.94 -15.11 -24.65
CA LEU A 164 8.50 -13.75 -24.66
C LEU A 164 9.83 -13.68 -23.90
N VAL A 165 9.86 -14.19 -22.67
CA VAL A 165 11.07 -14.25 -21.84
C VAL A 165 12.18 -15.05 -22.56
N ARG A 166 11.82 -16.15 -23.24
CA ARG A 166 12.77 -17.00 -23.97
C ARG A 166 13.39 -16.29 -25.17
N ILE A 167 12.58 -15.66 -26.03
CA ILE A 167 13.08 -15.06 -27.28
C ILE A 167 13.60 -13.63 -27.10
N ARG A 168 13.15 -12.93 -26.05
CA ARG A 168 13.55 -11.57 -25.73
C ARG A 168 13.78 -11.38 -24.23
N PRO A 169 14.86 -11.95 -23.65
CA PRO A 169 15.12 -11.88 -22.20
C PRO A 169 15.28 -10.46 -21.62
N SER A 170 15.50 -9.46 -22.47
CA SER A 170 15.60 -8.05 -22.05
C SER A 170 14.25 -7.32 -22.05
N ALA A 171 13.18 -7.93 -22.57
CA ALA A 171 11.86 -7.33 -22.57
C ALA A 171 11.27 -7.38 -21.16
N LYS A 172 10.46 -6.38 -20.82
CA LYS A 172 9.65 -6.48 -19.61
C LYS A 172 8.40 -7.28 -19.90
N VAL A 173 8.14 -8.27 -19.05
CA VAL A 173 7.00 -9.20 -19.20
C VAL A 173 6.24 -9.27 -17.89
N TYR A 174 4.94 -9.01 -17.92
CA TYR A 174 4.05 -9.09 -16.77
C TYR A 174 2.94 -10.10 -17.01
N TYR A 175 2.64 -10.90 -16.00
CA TYR A 175 1.64 -11.95 -16.10
C TYR A 175 0.28 -11.47 -15.58
N LEU A 176 -0.82 -11.75 -16.31
CA LEU A 176 -2.14 -11.19 -16.02
C LEU A 176 -3.04 -12.04 -15.11
N ASN A 177 -2.83 -13.36 -15.08
CA ASN A 177 -3.88 -14.30 -14.63
C ASN A 177 -4.18 -14.27 -13.12
N GLY A 178 -3.27 -13.74 -12.29
CA GLY A 178 -3.50 -13.62 -10.85
C GLY A 178 -3.28 -14.90 -10.03
N ASP A 179 -2.84 -16.00 -10.64
CA ASP A 179 -2.70 -17.31 -9.99
C ASP A 179 -1.24 -17.71 -9.68
N ALA A 180 -0.25 -16.85 -9.99
CA ALA A 180 1.15 -17.10 -9.68
C ALA A 180 1.63 -16.30 -8.46
N SER A 181 2.31 -17.00 -7.54
CA SER A 181 3.02 -16.39 -6.42
C SER A 181 4.26 -15.59 -6.89
N PRO A 182 4.79 -14.67 -6.06
CA PRO A 182 6.04 -13.97 -6.37
C PRO A 182 7.19 -14.92 -6.75
N ALA A 183 7.34 -16.04 -6.04
CA ALA A 183 8.40 -17.02 -6.32
C ALA A 183 8.25 -17.65 -7.71
N GLN A 184 7.01 -17.99 -8.11
CA GLN A 184 6.75 -18.57 -9.44
C GLN A 184 6.99 -17.56 -10.56
N LEU A 185 6.56 -16.30 -10.39
CA LEU A 185 6.83 -15.24 -11.37
C LEU A 185 8.32 -15.05 -11.60
N LYS A 186 9.10 -15.03 -10.51
CA LYS A 186 10.56 -14.93 -10.56
C LYS A 186 11.20 -16.14 -11.24
N GLU A 187 10.73 -17.35 -10.94
CA GLU A 187 11.19 -18.58 -11.60
C GLU A 187 10.93 -18.55 -13.11
N TRP A 188 9.80 -18.00 -13.54
CA TRP A 188 9.46 -17.89 -14.96
C TRP A 188 10.17 -16.74 -15.68
N GLY A 189 10.98 -15.93 -14.97
CA GLY A 189 11.70 -14.79 -15.53
C GLY A 189 10.81 -13.58 -15.80
N MET A 190 9.64 -13.49 -15.15
CA MET A 190 8.75 -12.33 -15.28
C MET A 190 9.37 -11.10 -14.63
N THR A 191 9.07 -9.92 -15.17
CA THR A 191 9.42 -8.63 -14.57
C THR A 191 8.48 -8.29 -13.42
N GLY A 192 7.23 -8.76 -13.48
CA GLY A 192 6.25 -8.44 -12.46
C GLY A 192 4.91 -9.12 -12.67
N ALA A 193 3.97 -8.74 -11.82
CA ALA A 193 2.56 -9.10 -11.91
C ALA A 193 1.77 -7.92 -12.49
N ASP A 194 0.74 -8.24 -13.27
CA ASP A 194 -0.27 -7.29 -13.69
C ASP A 194 -1.63 -7.90 -13.36
N TYR A 195 -2.08 -7.86 -12.11
CA TYR A 195 -3.25 -8.64 -11.68
C TYR A 195 -4.51 -7.78 -11.52
N TYR A 196 -5.66 -8.45 -11.59
CA TYR A 196 -6.90 -7.84 -11.15
C TYR A 196 -6.77 -7.37 -9.70
N PHE A 197 -7.15 -6.13 -9.40
CA PHE A 197 -6.78 -5.45 -8.16
C PHE A 197 -7.17 -6.19 -6.86
N THR A 198 -8.23 -7.01 -6.89
CA THR A 198 -8.64 -7.79 -5.71
C THR A 198 -7.63 -8.85 -5.30
N GLY A 199 -6.79 -9.31 -6.24
CA GLY A 199 -5.66 -10.20 -5.95
C GLY A 199 -4.66 -9.58 -4.97
N PHE A 200 -4.52 -8.25 -4.99
CA PHE A 200 -3.66 -7.51 -4.05
C PHE A 200 -4.41 -7.02 -2.82
N THR A 201 -5.64 -6.51 -2.96
CA THR A 201 -6.33 -5.91 -1.81
C THR A 201 -6.80 -6.92 -0.78
N ASN A 202 -6.79 -8.21 -1.12
CA ASN A 202 -7.06 -9.31 -0.19
C ASN A 202 -5.81 -9.81 0.53
N ASN A 203 -4.61 -9.35 0.13
CA ASN A 203 -3.34 -9.66 0.78
C ASN A 203 -2.44 -8.41 0.81
N LEU A 204 -2.50 -7.70 1.92
CA LEU A 204 -1.77 -6.44 2.13
C LEU A 204 -0.23 -6.56 2.01
N ASN A 205 0.33 -7.75 2.21
CA ASN A 205 1.77 -7.99 2.11
C ASN A 205 2.23 -8.31 0.68
N LEU A 206 1.32 -8.69 -0.22
CA LEU A 206 1.70 -9.20 -1.55
C LEU A 206 2.51 -8.19 -2.36
N VAL A 207 2.19 -6.89 -2.27
CA VAL A 207 2.96 -5.84 -2.96
C VAL A 207 4.40 -5.82 -2.47
N ASN A 208 4.61 -5.85 -1.15
CA ASN A 208 5.95 -5.87 -0.57
C ASN A 208 6.69 -7.18 -0.85
N ASP A 209 5.98 -8.31 -0.86
CA ASP A 209 6.56 -9.61 -1.19
C ASP A 209 7.05 -9.64 -2.65
N MET A 210 6.32 -9.03 -3.58
CA MET A 210 6.74 -8.82 -4.97
C MET A 210 8.00 -7.93 -5.02
N HIS A 211 7.97 -6.76 -4.39
CA HIS A 211 9.10 -5.82 -4.38
C HIS A 211 10.36 -6.41 -3.75
N ASN A 212 10.24 -7.16 -2.65
CA ASN A 212 11.35 -7.85 -2.00
C ASN A 212 12.00 -8.89 -2.92
N GLN A 213 11.26 -9.42 -3.89
CA GLN A 213 11.79 -10.34 -4.90
C GLN A 213 12.34 -9.64 -6.15
N GLY A 214 12.23 -8.30 -6.22
CA GLY A 214 12.60 -7.49 -7.37
C GLY A 214 11.54 -7.45 -8.46
N LEU A 215 10.31 -7.88 -8.17
CA LEU A 215 9.18 -7.88 -9.09
C LEU A 215 8.38 -6.60 -8.96
N GLN A 216 7.90 -6.08 -10.08
CA GLN A 216 7.02 -4.92 -10.12
C GLN A 216 5.54 -5.32 -10.05
N VAL A 217 4.68 -4.38 -9.66
CA VAL A 217 3.24 -4.58 -9.49
C VAL A 217 2.45 -3.57 -10.32
N ASN A 218 1.75 -4.07 -11.34
CA ASN A 218 0.64 -3.38 -12.00
C ASN A 218 -0.70 -3.97 -11.53
N VAL A 219 -1.74 -3.15 -11.52
CA VAL A 219 -3.10 -3.54 -11.16
C VAL A 219 -4.11 -3.00 -12.16
N TRP A 220 -5.08 -3.82 -12.54
CA TRP A 220 -6.11 -3.48 -13.53
C TRP A 220 -7.50 -4.00 -13.12
N THR A 221 -8.58 -3.55 -13.76
CA THR A 221 -8.77 -2.17 -14.24
C THR A 221 -9.40 -1.39 -13.08
N VAL A 222 -8.77 -0.30 -12.65
CA VAL A 222 -9.16 0.39 -11.41
C VAL A 222 -9.77 1.75 -11.70
N ASP A 223 -11.10 1.85 -11.63
CA ASP A 223 -11.83 3.10 -11.93
C ASP A 223 -12.56 3.70 -10.74
N ASP A 224 -12.61 2.97 -9.62
CA ASP A 224 -13.19 3.43 -8.37
C ASP A 224 -12.16 4.27 -7.57
N PRO A 225 -12.47 5.52 -7.18
CA PRO A 225 -11.52 6.39 -6.50
C PRO A 225 -11.13 5.91 -5.10
N VAL A 226 -11.99 5.15 -4.40
CA VAL A 226 -11.64 4.56 -3.10
C VAL A 226 -10.55 3.50 -3.31
N MET A 227 -10.72 2.64 -4.30
CA MET A 227 -9.73 1.63 -4.67
C MET A 227 -8.44 2.23 -5.21
N MET A 228 -8.50 3.29 -6.03
CA MET A 228 -7.30 4.02 -6.47
C MET A 228 -6.47 4.49 -5.27
N LYS A 229 -7.08 5.20 -4.31
CA LYS A 229 -6.39 5.70 -3.12
C LYS A 229 -5.83 4.58 -2.25
N ARG A 230 -6.56 3.48 -2.09
CA ARG A 230 -6.06 2.31 -1.35
C ARG A 230 -4.83 1.69 -2.02
N LEU A 231 -4.87 1.48 -3.34
CA LEU A 231 -3.76 0.88 -4.09
C LEU A 231 -2.53 1.78 -4.16
N ILE A 232 -2.72 3.11 -4.28
CA ILE A 232 -1.64 4.10 -4.13
C ILE A 232 -0.97 3.95 -2.76
N GLY A 233 -1.78 3.88 -1.69
CA GLY A 233 -1.25 3.67 -0.35
C GLY A 233 -0.52 2.35 -0.18
N MET A 234 -1.01 1.28 -0.81
CA MET A 234 -0.32 -0.02 -0.82
C MET A 234 1.02 0.00 -1.55
N GLY A 235 1.32 1.06 -2.33
CA GLY A 235 2.61 1.23 -2.99
C GLY A 235 2.75 0.50 -4.31
N VAL A 236 1.65 0.23 -5.04
CA VAL A 236 1.74 -0.39 -6.38
C VAL A 236 2.53 0.50 -7.34
N ASP A 237 3.32 -0.11 -8.23
CA ASP A 237 4.16 0.62 -9.19
C ASP A 237 3.30 1.29 -10.28
N TYR A 238 2.25 0.59 -10.72
CA TYR A 238 1.39 1.00 -11.82
C TYR A 238 -0.07 0.75 -11.48
N ILE A 239 -0.95 1.62 -11.99
CA ILE A 239 -2.40 1.37 -12.05
C ILE A 239 -2.85 1.56 -13.50
N THR A 240 -3.51 0.53 -14.03
CA THR A 240 -4.17 0.52 -15.33
C THR A 240 -5.65 0.87 -15.13
N THR A 241 -6.11 1.94 -15.79
CA THR A 241 -7.44 2.53 -15.57
C THR A 241 -8.04 3.09 -16.87
N ASP A 242 -9.36 3.09 -16.95
CA ASP A 242 -10.13 3.80 -17.98
C ASP A 242 -10.21 5.32 -17.69
N LYS A 243 -9.91 5.72 -16.44
CA LYS A 243 -10.01 7.10 -15.93
C LYS A 243 -8.66 7.70 -15.53
N PRO A 244 -7.68 7.84 -16.46
CA PRO A 244 -6.33 8.29 -16.13
C PRO A 244 -6.26 9.69 -15.51
N LEU A 245 -7.17 10.61 -15.88
CA LEU A 245 -7.24 11.94 -15.27
C LEU A 245 -7.71 11.89 -13.81
N LEU A 246 -8.69 11.04 -13.49
CA LEU A 246 -9.13 10.82 -12.11
C LEU A 246 -7.99 10.23 -11.29
N LEU A 247 -7.29 9.22 -11.81
CA LEU A 247 -6.14 8.63 -11.12
C LEU A 247 -5.03 9.67 -10.88
N LYS A 248 -4.74 10.53 -11.86
CA LYS A 248 -3.78 11.65 -11.71
C LYS A 248 -4.17 12.57 -10.54
N GLN A 249 -5.46 12.87 -10.40
CA GLN A 249 -5.99 13.63 -9.28
C GLN A 249 -5.81 12.88 -7.95
N MET A 250 -6.14 11.58 -7.90
CA MET A 250 -6.03 10.77 -6.68
C MET A 250 -4.57 10.62 -6.22
N ILE A 251 -3.62 10.44 -7.13
CA ILE A 251 -2.18 10.40 -6.84
C ILE A 251 -1.73 11.71 -6.20
N LYS A 252 -2.14 12.85 -6.76
CA LYS A 252 -1.80 14.17 -6.20
C LYS A 252 -2.41 14.35 -4.81
N GLU A 253 -3.71 14.08 -4.67
CA GLU A 253 -4.41 14.24 -3.39
C GLU A 253 -3.81 13.34 -2.30
N TYR A 254 -3.44 12.10 -2.66
CA TYR A 254 -2.79 11.17 -1.74
C TYR A 254 -1.43 11.71 -1.28
N ALA A 255 -0.59 12.16 -2.21
CA ALA A 255 0.72 12.72 -1.88
C ALA A 255 0.61 13.98 -0.99
N ASP A 256 -0.34 14.87 -1.30
CA ASP A 256 -0.55 16.10 -0.53
C ASP A 256 -1.03 15.83 0.91
N LYS A 257 -1.82 14.77 1.12
CA LYS A 257 -2.46 14.47 2.41
C LYS A 257 -1.75 13.44 3.28
N TYR A 258 -1.17 12.40 2.67
CA TYR A 258 -0.77 11.19 3.39
C TYR A 258 0.74 10.92 3.33
N THR A 259 1.55 11.90 2.90
CA THR A 259 3.01 11.82 3.02
C THR A 259 3.41 11.93 4.50
N PRO A 260 4.06 10.90 5.09
CA PRO A 260 4.45 10.94 6.48
C PRO A 260 5.55 11.96 6.77
N ILE A 261 5.53 12.51 7.97
CA ILE A 261 6.63 13.30 8.53
C ILE A 261 7.78 12.33 8.85
N ASP A 262 8.98 12.69 8.41
CA ASP A 262 10.20 11.89 8.63
C ASP A 262 11.14 12.57 9.63
N TYR A 263 10.68 12.64 10.88
CA TYR A 263 11.54 13.07 11.98
C TYR A 263 12.63 12.04 12.31
N PRO A 264 13.75 12.47 12.91
CA PRO A 264 14.81 11.55 13.33
C PRO A 264 14.29 10.44 14.24
N GLN A 265 14.81 9.23 14.00
CA GLN A 265 14.57 8.07 14.85
C GLN A 265 15.73 7.87 15.82
N VAL A 266 15.46 7.29 16.99
CA VAL A 266 16.50 6.84 17.92
C VAL A 266 17.11 5.53 17.50
N ASP A 267 18.40 5.38 17.80
CA ASP A 267 19.12 4.11 17.66
C ASP A 267 18.78 3.19 18.84
N LEU A 268 18.02 2.12 18.56
CA LEU A 268 17.66 1.09 19.54
C LEU A 268 18.87 0.42 20.20
N SER A 269 20.05 0.42 19.57
CA SER A 269 21.25 -0.19 20.12
C SER A 269 21.74 0.51 21.41
N THR A 270 21.32 1.76 21.62
CA THR A 270 21.64 2.56 22.81
C THR A 270 20.78 2.21 24.02
N PHE A 271 19.70 1.45 23.83
CA PHE A 271 18.78 1.05 24.89
C PHE A 271 19.15 -0.32 25.44
N LYS A 272 18.89 -0.52 26.74
CA LYS A 272 19.23 -1.77 27.42
C LYS A 272 18.38 -2.92 26.88
N LYS A 273 19.05 -3.92 26.31
CA LYS A 273 18.44 -5.19 25.89
C LYS A 273 18.69 -6.29 26.93
N ASP A 274 17.65 -6.99 27.34
CA ASP A 274 17.74 -8.11 28.27
C ASP A 274 18.07 -9.44 27.56
N LYS A 275 18.31 -10.49 28.35
CA LYS A 275 18.64 -11.83 27.83
C LYS A 275 17.49 -12.50 27.05
N LYS A 276 16.25 -12.04 27.22
CA LYS A 276 15.06 -12.54 26.50
C LYS A 276 14.82 -11.75 25.21
N GLY A 277 15.62 -10.71 24.97
CA GLY A 277 15.58 -9.87 23.78
C GLY A 277 14.70 -8.62 23.92
N TYR A 278 14.14 -8.33 25.10
CA TYR A 278 13.38 -7.10 25.32
C TYR A 278 14.32 -5.91 25.48
N ILE A 279 13.99 -4.83 24.80
CA ILE A 279 14.61 -3.52 24.89
C ILE A 279 13.74 -2.66 25.80
N THR A 280 14.31 -2.13 26.87
CA THR A 280 13.60 -1.17 27.75
C THR A 280 13.54 0.18 27.05
N ILE A 281 12.35 0.60 26.63
CA ILE A 281 12.13 1.89 25.95
C ILE A 281 11.65 2.99 26.90
N PHE A 282 11.26 2.62 28.13
CA PHE A 282 11.07 3.56 29.23
C PHE A 282 11.44 2.87 30.56
N ASP A 283 12.39 3.44 31.29
CA ASP A 283 12.95 2.87 32.52
C ASP A 283 12.43 3.57 33.80
N GLY A 284 11.52 4.53 33.66
CA GLY A 284 10.98 5.31 34.77
C GLY A 284 11.79 6.54 35.16
N THR A 285 12.92 6.80 34.50
CA THR A 285 13.85 7.88 34.91
C THR A 285 13.89 9.07 33.96
N SER A 286 13.56 8.87 32.68
CA SER A 286 13.58 9.93 31.68
C SER A 286 12.71 9.61 30.47
N PHE A 287 12.41 10.63 29.68
CA PHE A 287 11.72 10.53 28.39
C PHE A 287 12.69 10.28 27.22
N ASN A 288 13.87 9.70 27.47
CA ASN A 288 14.82 9.43 26.40
C ASN A 288 14.19 8.58 25.29
N GLY A 289 14.24 9.08 24.05
CA GLY A 289 13.61 8.46 22.88
C GLY A 289 12.12 8.71 22.71
N TRP A 290 11.49 9.50 23.58
CA TRP A 290 10.09 9.88 23.47
C TRP A 290 9.95 11.34 23.04
N ARG A 291 8.94 11.61 22.21
CA ARG A 291 8.54 12.95 21.77
C ARG A 291 7.04 12.99 21.51
N SER A 292 6.47 14.17 21.36
CA SER A 292 5.07 14.28 20.97
C SER A 292 4.87 13.92 19.50
N TYR A 293 3.70 13.36 19.19
CA TYR A 293 3.28 13.11 17.81
C TYR A 293 3.33 14.40 16.98
N ALA A 294 3.84 14.32 15.76
CA ALA A 294 4.04 15.45 14.85
C ALA A 294 4.92 16.59 15.41
N SER A 295 5.78 16.29 16.40
CA SER A 295 6.69 17.23 17.04
C SER A 295 8.05 16.58 17.33
N GLU A 296 9.13 17.36 17.25
CA GLU A 296 10.47 16.93 17.69
C GLU A 296 10.65 17.03 19.21
N THR A 297 9.77 17.75 19.90
CA THR A 297 9.83 17.96 21.35
C THR A 297 8.69 17.26 22.07
N LEU A 298 8.90 17.01 23.36
CA LEU A 298 7.88 16.49 24.27
C LEU A 298 6.95 17.61 24.74
N ALA A 299 5.65 17.32 24.84
CA ALA A 299 4.64 18.22 25.38
C ALA A 299 4.71 18.34 26.92
N ASP A 300 4.28 19.50 27.44
CA ASP A 300 4.45 19.87 28.85
C ASP A 300 3.72 18.94 29.82
N LYS A 301 2.58 18.40 29.40
CA LYS A 301 1.70 17.59 30.26
C LYS A 301 2.18 16.17 30.52
N TRP A 302 3.21 15.71 29.79
CA TRP A 302 3.86 14.43 30.08
C TRP A 302 4.95 14.63 31.13
N VAL A 303 4.78 14.03 32.30
CA VAL A 303 5.66 14.17 33.45
C VAL A 303 6.07 12.81 34.02
N LEU A 304 7.12 12.79 34.83
CA LEU A 304 7.48 11.63 35.63
C LEU A 304 6.72 11.68 36.97
N ASP A 305 6.09 10.58 37.35
CA ASP A 305 5.41 10.41 38.63
C ASP A 305 5.67 8.99 39.17
N ASP A 306 6.42 8.88 40.25
CA ASP A 306 6.78 7.61 40.92
C ASP A 306 7.28 6.50 39.96
N GLY A 307 8.26 6.85 39.10
CA GLY A 307 8.82 5.92 38.12
C GLY A 307 7.90 5.56 36.94
N ALA A 308 6.76 6.26 36.81
CA ALA A 308 5.86 6.14 35.69
C ALA A 308 5.88 7.40 34.81
N MET A 309 5.64 7.21 33.52
CA MET A 309 5.23 8.27 32.62
C MET A 309 3.76 8.59 32.91
N LYS A 310 3.47 9.84 33.26
CA LYS A 310 2.12 10.32 33.55
C LYS A 310 1.70 11.39 32.56
N PHE A 311 0.50 11.26 31.99
CA PHE A 311 -0.20 12.43 31.45
C PHE A 311 -0.91 13.16 32.59
N ASP A 312 -0.55 14.42 32.86
CA ASP A 312 -1.15 15.23 33.92
C ASP A 312 -2.20 16.17 33.33
N SER A 313 -3.48 15.79 33.48
CA SER A 313 -4.62 16.56 32.98
C SER A 313 -4.69 17.97 33.58
N LYS A 314 -4.22 18.15 34.81
CA LYS A 314 -4.29 19.41 35.57
C LYS A 314 -3.10 20.33 35.30
N LYS A 315 -1.99 19.81 34.78
CA LYS A 315 -0.82 20.63 34.45
C LYS A 315 -1.15 21.60 33.32
N GLN A 316 -0.67 22.84 33.44
CA GLN A 316 -0.76 23.83 32.38
C GLN A 316 0.26 23.55 31.27
N GLY A 317 -0.05 23.97 30.05
CA GLY A 317 0.80 23.77 28.87
C GLY A 317 0.17 22.86 27.83
N LYS A 318 0.94 22.54 26.80
CA LYS A 318 0.48 21.70 25.69
C LYS A 318 0.35 20.24 26.13
N GLY A 319 -0.75 19.60 25.71
CA GLY A 319 -0.92 18.15 25.72
C GLY A 319 -0.56 17.54 24.37
N GLY A 320 -1.18 16.41 24.05
CA GLY A 320 -1.01 15.67 22.80
C GLY A 320 -0.42 14.28 23.01
N GLU A 321 -0.58 13.44 22.00
CA GLU A 321 -0.05 12.08 22.01
C GLU A 321 1.47 12.07 22.11
N ILE A 322 2.01 11.05 22.78
CA ILE A 322 3.44 10.81 22.87
C ILE A 322 3.79 9.54 22.08
N ILE A 323 4.92 9.55 21.38
CA ILE A 323 5.41 8.39 20.64
C ILE A 323 6.87 8.10 20.99
N PHE A 324 7.24 6.82 20.92
CA PHE A 324 8.64 6.42 20.92
C PHE A 324 9.18 6.60 19.51
N ALA A 325 10.27 7.35 19.36
CA ALA A 325 10.82 7.76 18.07
C ALA A 325 11.59 6.63 17.36
N HIS A 326 10.98 5.46 17.21
CA HIS A 326 11.49 4.35 16.42
C HIS A 326 10.31 3.61 15.78
N ARG A 327 10.38 3.34 14.47
CA ARG A 327 9.35 2.59 13.75
C ARG A 327 9.61 1.09 13.87
N PHE A 328 8.57 0.32 14.19
CA PHE A 328 8.64 -1.13 14.34
C PHE A 328 7.79 -1.81 13.27
N LYS A 329 8.24 -2.99 12.81
CA LYS A 329 7.49 -3.88 11.89
C LYS A 329 6.76 -4.96 12.67
N ASN A 330 7.53 -5.95 13.13
CA ASN A 330 7.08 -7.04 13.97
C ASN A 330 7.64 -6.84 15.39
N PHE A 331 6.78 -6.89 16.40
CA PHE A 331 7.19 -6.64 17.76
C PHE A 331 6.26 -7.26 18.80
N GLU A 332 6.78 -7.39 20.01
CA GLU A 332 6.04 -7.69 21.22
C GLU A 332 6.30 -6.57 22.25
N LEU A 333 5.27 -5.78 22.52
CA LEU A 333 5.27 -4.69 23.49
C LEU A 333 4.72 -5.19 24.82
N GLU A 334 5.40 -4.91 25.94
CA GLU A 334 4.89 -5.12 27.30
C GLU A 334 4.96 -3.81 28.09
N LEU A 335 3.91 -3.52 28.86
CA LEU A 335 3.87 -2.41 29.81
C LEU A 335 2.83 -2.64 30.90
N GLU A 336 2.89 -1.80 31.94
CA GLU A 336 1.85 -1.67 32.95
C GLU A 336 1.22 -0.28 32.86
N TRP A 337 -0.09 -0.21 33.09
CA TRP A 337 -0.82 1.04 33.11
C TRP A 337 -1.84 1.09 34.25
N LYS A 338 -2.13 2.30 34.73
CA LYS A 338 -3.30 2.61 35.56
C LYS A 338 -3.91 3.92 35.07
N ILE A 339 -5.17 4.15 35.39
CA ILE A 339 -5.92 5.30 34.92
C ILE A 339 -6.72 5.93 36.07
N SER A 340 -7.02 7.22 35.97
CA SER A 340 -7.89 7.91 36.95
C SER A 340 -9.33 7.41 36.89
N GLU A 341 -10.10 7.69 37.94
CA GLU A 341 -11.56 7.51 37.93
C GLU A 341 -12.17 8.23 36.72
N GLY A 342 -13.00 7.50 35.96
CA GLY A 342 -13.60 7.99 34.74
C GLY A 342 -12.59 8.45 33.69
N GLY A 343 -11.38 7.86 33.66
CA GLY A 343 -10.36 8.21 32.69
C GLY A 343 -10.41 7.39 31.40
N ASN A 344 -9.92 7.98 30.31
CA ASN A 344 -9.75 7.40 28.98
C ASN A 344 -8.34 7.67 28.44
N SER A 345 -7.77 6.70 27.72
CA SER A 345 -6.53 6.79 26.96
C SER A 345 -6.42 5.56 26.05
N GLY A 346 -5.32 5.43 25.33
CA GLY A 346 -5.09 4.35 24.39
C GLY A 346 -3.60 4.09 24.19
N ILE A 347 -3.27 2.85 23.84
CA ILE A 347 -1.97 2.50 23.28
C ILE A 347 -2.17 2.38 21.76
N MET A 348 -1.55 3.28 21.02
CA MET A 348 -1.54 3.22 19.56
C MET A 348 -0.28 2.52 19.08
N TYR A 349 -0.41 1.76 18.00
CA TYR A 349 0.72 1.11 17.35
C TYR A 349 0.60 1.13 15.84
N MET A 350 1.73 0.97 15.16
CA MET A 350 1.86 1.13 13.70
C MET A 350 1.51 2.55 13.20
N ILE A 351 1.67 3.54 14.08
CA ILE A 351 1.37 4.96 13.80
C ILE A 351 2.21 5.43 12.61
N GLN A 352 1.55 6.07 11.65
CA GLN A 352 2.17 6.94 10.65
C GLN A 352 1.98 8.39 11.10
N GLU A 353 3.05 9.17 11.17
CA GLU A 353 2.92 10.60 11.48
C GLU A 353 2.49 11.37 10.24
N ILE A 354 1.19 11.63 10.12
CA ILE A 354 0.60 12.35 9.00
C ILE A 354 0.33 13.80 9.41
N PRO A 355 0.79 14.81 8.65
CA PRO A 355 0.51 16.21 8.94
C PRO A 355 -0.99 16.48 9.11
N GLY A 356 -1.36 17.19 10.18
CA GLY A 356 -2.74 17.59 10.45
C GLY A 356 -3.69 16.47 10.86
N GLN A 357 -3.20 15.25 11.08
CA GLN A 357 -3.98 14.11 11.58
C GLN A 357 -3.64 13.80 13.03
N PHE A 358 -4.54 13.08 13.71
CA PHE A 358 -4.26 12.48 15.02
C PHE A 358 -3.56 11.14 14.84
N ALA A 359 -2.80 10.69 15.85
CA ALA A 359 -2.09 9.41 15.79
C ALA A 359 -3.05 8.25 15.48
N VAL A 360 -4.23 8.25 16.12
CA VAL A 360 -5.29 7.25 15.96
C VAL A 360 -5.83 7.14 14.53
N ALA A 361 -5.66 8.17 13.68
CA ALA A 361 -6.09 8.09 12.29
C ALA A 361 -5.32 7.01 11.52
N SER A 362 -4.09 6.68 11.91
CA SER A 362 -3.25 5.73 11.19
C SER A 362 -2.99 4.42 11.94
N SER A 363 -3.50 4.29 13.16
CA SER A 363 -3.08 3.26 14.09
C SER A 363 -4.28 2.56 14.74
N PRO A 364 -4.26 1.22 14.83
CA PRO A 364 -5.10 0.52 15.77
C PRO A 364 -4.82 0.95 17.21
N GLU A 365 -5.86 0.91 18.04
CA GLU A 365 -5.83 1.37 19.43
C GLU A 365 -6.21 0.23 20.37
N TYR A 366 -5.29 -0.10 21.29
CA TYR A 366 -5.62 -0.86 22.49
C TYR A 366 -6.19 0.11 23.51
N GLN A 367 -7.44 -0.10 23.91
CA GLN A 367 -8.15 0.84 24.77
C GLN A 367 -7.69 0.77 26.23
N LEU A 368 -7.44 1.94 26.84
CA LEU A 368 -7.22 2.09 28.28
C LEU A 368 -8.40 2.88 28.86
N LEU A 369 -9.23 2.24 29.69
CA LEU A 369 -10.46 2.87 30.15
C LEU A 369 -10.81 2.46 31.58
N ASP A 370 -11.36 3.39 32.34
CA ASP A 370 -12.21 3.04 33.48
C ASP A 370 -13.58 2.56 32.98
N ASN A 371 -13.73 1.24 32.91
CA ASN A 371 -14.91 0.58 32.34
C ASN A 371 -16.22 0.89 33.06
N GLU A 372 -16.17 1.19 34.36
CA GLU A 372 -17.38 1.38 35.17
C GLU A 372 -17.86 2.83 35.13
N ASN A 373 -16.92 3.78 35.15
CA ASN A 373 -17.24 5.19 35.32
C ASN A 373 -17.17 6.02 34.02
N HIS A 374 -16.42 5.58 33.00
CA HIS A 374 -16.33 6.35 31.75
C HIS A 374 -17.54 6.07 30.83
N PRO A 375 -18.23 7.11 30.30
CA PRO A 375 -19.42 6.93 29.47
C PRO A 375 -19.17 6.15 28.17
N ASP A 376 -17.98 6.24 27.59
CA ASP A 376 -17.64 5.56 26.33
C ASP A 376 -17.69 4.02 26.45
N ALA A 377 -17.57 3.47 27.67
CA ALA A 377 -17.72 2.03 27.93
C ALA A 377 -19.10 1.48 27.50
N LYS A 378 -20.11 2.37 27.40
CA LYS A 378 -21.51 2.08 27.02
C LYS A 378 -21.86 2.55 25.61
N ALA A 379 -20.96 3.28 24.93
CA ALA A 379 -21.20 3.86 23.61
C ALA A 379 -20.87 2.89 22.46
N GLY A 380 -20.10 1.84 22.75
CA GLY A 380 -19.73 0.79 21.80
C GLY A 380 -20.77 -0.32 21.65
N LYS A 381 -20.51 -1.26 20.74
CA LYS A 381 -21.27 -2.51 20.58
C LYS A 381 -20.61 -3.61 21.41
N ASP A 382 -21.39 -4.35 22.20
CA ASP A 382 -20.91 -5.50 22.98
C ASP A 382 -19.67 -5.21 23.85
N GLY A 383 -19.53 -3.97 24.32
CA GLY A 383 -18.39 -3.53 25.12
C GLY A 383 -17.07 -3.34 24.35
N ASN A 384 -17.10 -3.19 23.03
CA ASN A 384 -15.92 -3.02 22.17
C ASN A 384 -15.15 -1.69 22.34
N ARG A 385 -15.55 -0.87 23.31
CA ARG A 385 -14.83 0.33 23.75
C ARG A 385 -14.32 0.25 25.19
N LYS A 386 -14.37 -0.94 25.80
CA LYS A 386 -13.83 -1.19 27.14
C LYS A 386 -12.34 -1.50 27.09
N ALA A 387 -11.66 -1.38 28.23
CA ALA A 387 -10.24 -1.66 28.38
C ALA A 387 -9.83 -3.02 27.79
N GLY A 388 -8.74 -3.05 27.04
CA GLY A 388 -8.22 -4.24 26.35
C GLY A 388 -8.76 -4.48 24.95
N SER A 389 -9.89 -3.84 24.61
CA SER A 389 -10.50 -3.98 23.28
C SER A 389 -9.59 -3.41 22.20
N LEU A 390 -9.75 -3.91 20.97
CA LEU A 390 -9.40 -3.13 19.80
C LEU A 390 -10.51 -2.09 19.61
N TYR A 391 -10.20 -0.83 19.89
CA TYR A 391 -11.19 0.23 20.04
C TYR A 391 -12.22 0.27 18.90
N ASP A 392 -13.50 0.23 19.28
CA ASP A 392 -14.68 0.31 18.39
C ASP A 392 -14.78 -0.82 17.34
N MET A 393 -13.91 -1.84 17.41
CA MET A 393 -13.88 -2.95 16.47
C MET A 393 -14.08 -4.31 17.16
N ILE A 394 -13.23 -4.68 18.13
CA ILE A 394 -13.27 -6.02 18.75
C ILE A 394 -13.26 -5.89 20.28
N PRO A 395 -14.30 -6.38 20.99
CA PRO A 395 -14.31 -6.37 22.45
C PRO A 395 -13.27 -7.30 23.05
N ALA A 396 -12.64 -6.88 24.15
CA ALA A 396 -11.84 -7.77 24.97
C ALA A 396 -12.69 -8.86 25.61
N ASN A 397 -12.28 -10.12 25.41
CA ASN A 397 -12.92 -11.29 26.00
C ASN A 397 -11.86 -12.32 26.46
N PRO A 398 -11.74 -12.61 27.77
CA PRO A 398 -12.54 -12.07 28.86
C PRO A 398 -12.30 -10.58 29.11
N GLN A 399 -13.30 -9.90 29.66
CA GLN A 399 -13.12 -8.54 30.17
C GLN A 399 -12.62 -8.62 31.62
N ASN A 400 -11.34 -8.30 31.82
CA ASN A 400 -10.63 -8.54 33.08
C ASN A 400 -9.80 -7.33 33.56
N ALA A 401 -10.14 -6.11 33.11
CA ALA A 401 -9.48 -4.90 33.57
C ALA A 401 -9.75 -4.68 35.06
N LYS A 402 -8.71 -4.28 35.80
CA LYS A 402 -8.85 -3.86 37.19
C LYS A 402 -9.50 -2.47 37.29
N PRO A 403 -10.12 -2.13 38.44
CA PRO A 403 -10.67 -0.80 38.67
C PRO A 403 -9.65 0.33 38.47
N PHE A 404 -10.14 1.56 38.31
CA PHE A 404 -9.29 2.74 38.25
C PHE A 404 -8.33 2.81 39.45
N GLY A 405 -7.17 3.42 39.25
CA GLY A 405 -6.10 3.49 40.25
C GLY A 405 -5.28 2.21 40.43
N GLU A 406 -5.75 1.05 39.98
CA GLU A 406 -5.00 -0.21 40.01
C GLU A 406 -4.18 -0.44 38.72
N TRP A 407 -3.03 -1.10 38.88
CA TRP A 407 -2.14 -1.44 37.77
C TRP A 407 -2.61 -2.67 37.01
N ASN A 408 -2.91 -2.46 35.74
CA ASN A 408 -3.12 -3.48 34.73
C ASN A 408 -1.80 -3.80 34.01
N LYS A 409 -1.62 -5.06 33.60
CA LYS A 409 -0.50 -5.46 32.75
C LYS A 409 -1.00 -5.73 31.33
N THR A 410 -0.35 -5.14 30.34
CA THR A 410 -0.71 -5.29 28.93
C THR A 410 0.46 -5.84 28.13
N ARG A 411 0.13 -6.68 27.14
CA ARG A 411 1.07 -7.13 26.12
C ARG A 411 0.40 -7.12 24.75
N ILE A 412 1.07 -6.52 23.76
CA ILE A 412 0.59 -6.44 22.38
C ILE A 412 1.63 -7.11 21.49
N VAL A 413 1.21 -8.10 20.70
CA VAL A 413 2.06 -8.78 19.74
C VAL A 413 1.57 -8.42 18.34
N VAL A 414 2.46 -7.87 17.52
CA VAL A 414 2.26 -7.65 16.09
C VAL A 414 3.29 -8.50 15.36
N ASN A 415 2.85 -9.49 14.58
CA ASN A 415 3.73 -10.40 13.89
C ASN A 415 3.17 -10.77 12.52
N ASN A 416 3.76 -10.23 11.45
CA ASN A 416 3.40 -10.49 10.07
C ASN A 416 1.89 -10.30 9.79
N GLY A 417 1.33 -9.22 10.36
CA GLY A 417 -0.08 -8.87 10.25
C GLY A 417 -1.02 -9.57 11.22
N GLN A 418 -0.57 -10.60 11.95
CA GLN A 418 -1.31 -11.13 13.09
C GLN A 418 -1.11 -10.23 14.30
N VAL A 419 -2.21 -9.75 14.89
CA VAL A 419 -2.18 -8.92 16.09
C VAL A 419 -2.89 -9.64 17.23
N THR A 420 -2.30 -9.59 18.42
CA THR A 420 -2.88 -10.17 19.63
C THR A 420 -2.72 -9.22 20.81
N HIS A 421 -3.82 -8.99 21.53
CA HIS A 421 -3.83 -8.26 22.80
C HIS A 421 -3.92 -9.24 23.97
N TYR A 422 -3.11 -9.00 24.99
CA TYR A 422 -3.19 -9.64 26.28
C TYR A 422 -3.41 -8.61 27.37
N GLN A 423 -4.31 -8.92 28.29
CA GLN A 423 -4.60 -8.11 29.47
C GLN A 423 -4.54 -9.00 30.71
N ASN A 424 -3.77 -8.56 31.71
CA ASN A 424 -3.58 -9.24 33.00
C ASN A 424 -3.18 -10.72 32.87
N GLY A 425 -2.44 -11.04 31.81
CA GLY A 425 -1.91 -12.40 31.54
C GLY A 425 -2.78 -13.25 30.62
N GLU A 426 -3.99 -12.81 30.28
CA GLU A 426 -4.92 -13.55 29.41
C GLU A 426 -4.98 -12.94 28.01
N LYS A 427 -5.13 -13.78 26.98
CA LYS A 427 -5.41 -13.33 25.61
C LYS A 427 -6.84 -12.81 25.55
N VAL A 428 -7.04 -11.57 25.11
CA VAL A 428 -8.37 -10.93 25.10
C VAL A 428 -8.85 -10.51 23.71
N VAL A 429 -7.94 -10.26 22.76
CA VAL A 429 -8.26 -9.92 21.36
C VAL A 429 -7.23 -10.58 20.44
N GLU A 430 -7.68 -11.04 19.27
CA GLU A 430 -6.82 -11.56 18.20
C GLU A 430 -7.47 -11.27 16.86
N TYR A 431 -6.68 -10.76 15.90
CA TYR A 431 -7.16 -10.45 14.55
C TYR A 431 -6.01 -10.35 13.56
N THR A 432 -6.33 -10.46 12.27
CA THR A 432 -5.36 -10.34 11.19
C THR A 432 -5.66 -9.07 10.39
N VAL A 433 -4.67 -8.21 10.21
CA VAL A 433 -4.79 -7.01 9.36
C VAL A 433 -4.56 -7.37 7.90
N GLY A 434 -5.03 -6.50 7.01
CA GLY A 434 -4.72 -6.63 5.58
C GLY A 434 -5.48 -7.75 4.86
N THR A 435 -6.50 -8.31 5.51
CA THR A 435 -7.45 -9.27 4.91
C THR A 435 -8.77 -8.58 4.57
N PRO A 436 -9.67 -9.21 3.81
CA PRO A 436 -11.04 -8.71 3.63
C PRO A 436 -11.79 -8.48 4.95
N GLU A 437 -11.55 -9.32 5.97
CA GLU A 437 -12.14 -9.19 7.30
C GLU A 437 -11.66 -7.92 8.00
N TRP A 438 -10.39 -7.55 7.85
CA TRP A 438 -9.85 -6.28 8.35
C TRP A 438 -10.63 -5.07 7.79
N ILE A 439 -10.82 -5.04 6.47
CA ILE A 439 -11.55 -3.96 5.81
C ILE A 439 -13.01 -3.94 6.26
N LYS A 440 -13.64 -5.10 6.37
CA LYS A 440 -15.00 -5.21 6.90
C LYS A 440 -15.10 -4.70 8.34
N MET A 441 -14.08 -4.87 9.18
CA MET A 441 -14.06 -4.29 10.52
C MET A 441 -13.99 -2.76 10.47
N LEU A 442 -13.16 -2.19 9.59
CA LEU A 442 -13.12 -0.74 9.38
C LEU A 442 -14.49 -0.21 8.93
N ASP A 443 -15.11 -0.84 7.93
CA ASP A 443 -16.42 -0.46 7.39
C ASP A 443 -17.53 -0.46 8.46
N ASN A 444 -17.42 -1.32 9.48
CA ASN A 444 -18.41 -1.46 10.56
C ASN A 444 -18.10 -0.64 11.82
N SER A 445 -17.05 0.18 11.79
CA SER A 445 -16.57 1.01 12.90
C SER A 445 -16.67 2.51 12.58
N LYS A 446 -16.31 3.38 13.54
CA LYS A 446 -16.15 4.82 13.30
C LYS A 446 -15.10 5.16 12.24
N PHE A 447 -14.20 4.21 11.93
CA PHE A 447 -13.13 4.36 10.95
C PHE A 447 -13.54 3.98 9.52
N SER A 448 -14.83 3.79 9.27
CA SER A 448 -15.34 3.53 7.93
C SER A 448 -15.09 4.72 7.00
N VAL A 449 -15.12 4.50 5.69
CA VAL A 449 -14.90 5.55 4.69
C VAL A 449 -15.85 6.74 4.85
N THR A 450 -17.08 6.50 5.34
CA THR A 450 -18.10 7.53 5.61
C THR A 450 -18.02 8.10 7.03
N GLY A 451 -17.49 7.35 8.00
CA GLY A 451 -17.31 7.81 9.38
C GLY A 451 -16.08 8.70 9.54
N TRP A 452 -14.93 8.25 9.03
CA TRP A 452 -13.68 9.00 9.05
C TRP A 452 -12.80 8.61 7.86
N THR A 453 -12.96 9.32 6.75
CA THR A 453 -12.32 8.99 5.46
C THR A 453 -10.79 8.90 5.54
N ASP A 454 -10.13 9.85 6.21
CA ASP A 454 -8.67 9.83 6.33
C ASP A 454 -8.17 8.62 7.13
N ALA A 455 -8.86 8.30 8.23
CA ALA A 455 -8.50 7.15 9.04
C ALA A 455 -8.73 5.84 8.29
N TYR A 456 -9.81 5.76 7.49
CA TYR A 456 -10.06 4.60 6.65
C TYR A 456 -8.88 4.28 5.73
N TYR A 457 -8.37 5.28 4.99
CA TYR A 457 -7.27 5.06 4.05
C TYR A 457 -5.95 4.74 4.74
N LEU A 458 -5.63 5.46 5.82
CA LEU A 458 -4.38 5.23 6.57
C LEU A 458 -4.39 3.86 7.24
N MET A 459 -5.50 3.49 7.89
CA MET A 459 -5.63 2.25 8.64
C MET A 459 -5.86 1.02 7.73
N SER A 460 -6.44 1.21 6.55
CA SER A 460 -6.47 0.18 5.49
C SER A 460 -5.07 -0.26 5.07
N ASN A 461 -4.08 0.62 5.24
CA ASN A 461 -2.69 0.39 4.85
C ASN A 461 -1.75 0.21 6.06
N PHE A 462 -2.26 -0.24 7.20
CA PHE A 462 -1.54 -0.64 8.42
C PHE A 462 0.02 -0.58 8.33
N GLY A 463 0.62 0.46 8.93
CA GLY A 463 2.07 0.67 8.90
C GLY A 463 2.62 1.29 7.61
N GLY A 464 1.77 1.82 6.74
CA GLY A 464 2.18 2.40 5.47
C GLY A 464 2.78 1.39 4.49
N ILE A 465 3.42 1.89 3.43
CA ILE A 465 4.10 1.08 2.40
C ILE A 465 5.15 0.16 3.04
N LYS A 466 5.93 0.68 4.00
CA LYS A 466 7.02 -0.05 4.65
C LYS A 466 6.57 -1.10 5.67
N ARG A 467 5.27 -1.16 5.99
CA ARG A 467 4.67 -2.01 7.04
C ARG A 467 5.37 -1.82 8.38
N GLU A 468 5.70 -0.57 8.71
CA GLU A 468 6.36 -0.18 9.96
C GLU A 468 5.71 1.07 10.52
N GLY A 469 5.64 1.21 11.85
CA GLY A 469 5.14 2.45 12.44
C GLY A 469 5.53 2.62 13.90
N TYR A 470 5.22 3.79 14.44
CA TYR A 470 5.56 4.11 15.83
C TYR A 470 4.59 3.48 16.81
N ILE A 471 5.02 3.44 18.08
CA ILE A 471 4.18 3.12 19.23
C ILE A 471 4.02 4.39 20.04
N GLY A 472 2.82 4.62 20.56
CA GLY A 472 2.52 5.81 21.33
C GLY A 472 1.34 5.65 22.28
N PHE A 473 1.13 6.70 23.07
CA PHE A 473 0.05 6.77 24.05
C PHE A 473 -0.79 8.02 23.84
N GLN A 474 -2.10 7.83 23.97
CA GLN A 474 -3.09 8.85 23.69
C GLN A 474 -3.20 9.84 24.85
N ASP A 475 -3.25 11.13 24.50
CA ASP A 475 -3.87 12.14 25.35
C ASP A 475 -5.37 12.17 25.07
N HIS A 476 -6.18 11.85 26.08
CA HIS A 476 -7.63 12.01 26.05
C HIS A 476 -8.13 12.91 27.20
N GLY A 477 -7.25 13.76 27.75
CA GLY A 477 -7.57 14.73 28.80
C GLY A 477 -7.70 14.15 30.22
N ASN A 478 -7.37 12.88 30.44
CA ASN A 478 -7.44 12.22 31.74
C ASN A 478 -6.06 11.74 32.21
N ASP A 479 -5.89 11.61 33.53
CA ASP A 479 -4.63 11.11 34.07
C ASP A 479 -4.46 9.62 33.73
N VAL A 480 -3.37 9.30 33.04
CA VAL A 480 -2.92 7.93 32.76
C VAL A 480 -1.47 7.80 33.19
N TRP A 481 -1.12 6.67 33.79
CA TRP A 481 0.24 6.33 34.18
C TRP A 481 0.68 5.07 33.48
N LEU A 482 1.89 5.09 32.91
CA LEU A 482 2.48 3.96 32.20
C LEU A 482 3.90 3.70 32.71
N ARG A 483 4.27 2.43 32.91
CA ARG A 483 5.60 2.04 33.38
C ARG A 483 6.03 0.69 32.85
N ASN A 484 7.29 0.33 33.11
CA ASN A 484 7.89 -0.94 32.71
C ASN A 484 7.76 -1.23 31.20
N ILE A 485 7.90 -0.18 30.37
CA ILE A 485 7.66 -0.25 28.93
C ILE A 485 8.87 -0.85 28.24
N LYS A 486 8.67 -2.03 27.64
CA LYS A 486 9.71 -2.76 26.93
C LYS A 486 9.16 -3.39 25.67
N ILE A 487 10.04 -3.55 24.69
CA ILE A 487 9.68 -4.07 23.38
C ILE A 487 10.68 -5.12 22.92
N LYS A 488 10.20 -6.23 22.38
CA LYS A 488 11.02 -7.22 21.71
C LYS A 488 10.73 -7.14 20.21
N VAL A 489 11.76 -6.85 19.42
CA VAL A 489 11.66 -6.93 17.95
C VAL A 489 11.59 -8.40 17.55
N LEU A 490 10.65 -8.71 16.67
CA LEU A 490 10.45 -10.04 16.10
C LEU A 490 10.95 -10.03 14.65
N ASP A 491 11.23 -11.23 14.12
CA ASP A 491 11.72 -11.40 12.75
C ASP A 491 10.67 -11.08 11.68
#